data_AF-A0A9X1RTZ2-F1
#
_entry.id   AF-A0A9X1RTZ2-F1
#
_cell.length_a   1.000
_cell.length_b   1.000
_cell.length_c   1.000
_cell.angle_alpha   90.00
_cell.angle_beta   90.00
_cell.angle_gamma   90.00
#
_symmetry.space_group_name_H-M   'P 1'
#
loop_
_entity.id
_entity.type
_entity.pdbx_description
1 polymer ?
#
loop_
_entity_poly.entity_id
_entity_poly.type
_entity_poly.pdbx_seq_one_letter_code
_entity_poly.pdbx_strand_id
1 'polypeptide(L)'
;MDIRYQSDPPEFDGTNLQMHFVAVVDGKPLDCCITAEALEDHFGAASALEGSLREAFARGLARIHAVCTQAIEQTDGAVVLHSGYFRVQGA
;
A
#
# COMPACT_ATOMS: atom_id res chain seq x y z
N MET A 1 8.86 -5.25 16.75
CA MET A 1 8.11 -4.14 16.17
C MET A 1 6.65 -4.54 16.18
N ASP A 2 5.79 -3.81 16.90
CA ASP A 2 4.33 -4.00 16.83
C ASP A 2 3.79 -3.13 15.69
N ILE A 3 3.22 -3.77 14.66
CA ILE A 3 2.68 -3.08 13.48
C ILE A 3 1.20 -3.41 13.37
N ARG A 4 0.36 -2.38 13.32
CA ARG A 4 -1.10 -2.49 13.15
C ARG A 4 -1.55 -1.56 12.05
N TYR A 5 -2.49 -1.98 11.22
CA TYR A 5 -3.03 -1.12 10.16
C TYR A 5 -4.34 -0.49 10.60
N GLN A 6 -4.51 0.81 10.32
CA GLN A 6 -5.79 1.48 10.53
C GLN A 6 -6.83 0.92 9.56
N SER A 7 -8.10 0.90 9.99
CA SER A 7 -9.22 0.41 9.18
C SER A 7 -9.87 1.52 8.34
N ASP A 8 -9.36 2.74 8.43
CA ASP A 8 -9.82 3.87 7.65
C ASP A 8 -9.63 3.61 6.14
N PRO A 9 -10.55 4.09 5.28
CA PRO A 9 -10.39 3.95 3.83
C PRO A 9 -9.10 4.65 3.36
N PRO A 10 -8.39 4.09 2.36
CA PRO A 10 -7.19 4.75 1.84
C PRO A 10 -7.53 6.08 1.16
N GLU A 11 -6.65 7.06 1.26
CA GLU A 11 -6.81 8.38 0.63
C GLU A 11 -6.12 8.41 -0.73
N PHE A 12 -6.77 8.98 -1.75
CA PHE A 12 -6.19 9.08 -3.08
C PHE A 12 -5.44 10.40 -3.26
N ASP A 13 -4.14 10.31 -3.51
CA ASP A 13 -3.34 11.42 -4.01
C ASP A 13 -3.29 11.39 -5.53
N GLY A 14 -4.15 12.19 -6.17
CA GLY A 14 -4.20 12.32 -7.62
C GLY A 14 -3.00 13.02 -8.25
N THR A 15 -2.17 13.72 -7.46
CA THR A 15 -0.96 14.39 -7.96
C THR A 15 0.17 13.41 -8.16
N ASN A 16 0.36 12.50 -7.20
CA ASN A 16 1.39 11.46 -7.27
C ASN A 16 0.88 10.10 -7.75
N LEU A 17 -0.44 9.97 -7.99
CA LEU A 17 -1.13 8.72 -8.35
C LEU A 17 -0.88 7.61 -7.33
N GLN A 18 -1.19 7.89 -6.07
CA GLN A 18 -0.95 6.99 -4.94
C GLN A 18 -2.20 6.83 -4.07
N MET A 19 -2.36 5.66 -3.45
CA MET A 19 -3.31 5.42 -2.37
C MET A 19 -2.55 5.40 -1.05
N HIS A 20 -2.87 6.33 -0.16
CA HIS A 20 -2.30 6.47 1.18
C HIS A 20 -3.09 5.68 2.20
N PHE A 21 -2.41 5.05 3.14
CA PHE A 21 -2.97 4.30 4.25
C PHE A 21 -2.00 4.33 5.43
N VAL A 22 -2.51 4.09 6.63
CA VAL A 22 -1.71 4.28 7.85
C VAL A 22 -1.40 2.95 8.52
N ALA A 23 -0.11 2.74 8.76
CA ALA A 23 0.38 1.77 9.73
C ALA A 23 0.64 2.48 11.07
N VAL A 24 0.37 1.80 12.18
CA VAL A 24 0.75 2.21 13.53
C VAL A 24 1.88 1.30 13.96
N VAL A 25 3.06 1.88 14.09
CA VAL A 25 4.33 1.22 14.37
C VAL A 25 4.79 1.61 15.78
N ASP A 26 4.82 0.65 16.70
CA ASP A 26 5.19 0.87 18.10
C ASP A 26 4.46 2.10 18.70
N GLY A 27 3.17 2.23 18.35
CA GLY A 27 2.28 3.31 18.81
C GLY A 27 2.36 4.62 18.02
N LYS A 28 3.21 4.72 16.99
CA LYS A 28 3.35 5.93 16.15
C LYS A 28 2.72 5.72 14.78
N PRO A 29 1.91 6.67 14.26
CA PRO A 29 1.39 6.59 12.91
C PRO A 29 2.53 6.77 11.90
N LEU A 30 2.50 5.95 10.85
CA LEU A 30 3.39 5.96 9.71
C LEU A 30 2.53 6.00 8.45
N ASP A 31 2.68 7.08 7.68
CA ASP A 31 2.07 7.20 6.36
C ASP A 31 2.76 6.22 5.41
N CYS A 32 1.94 5.34 4.83
CA CYS A 32 2.34 4.38 3.83
C CYS A 32 1.53 4.65 2.56
N CYS A 33 2.12 4.43 1.40
CA CYS A 33 1.39 4.56 0.16
C CYS A 33 1.71 3.42 -0.81
N ILE A 34 0.76 3.15 -1.70
CA ILE A 34 0.92 2.24 -2.83
C ILE A 34 0.61 2.99 -4.12
N THR A 35 1.47 2.81 -5.11
CA THR A 35 1.35 3.46 -6.43
C THR A 35 0.19 2.88 -7.24
N ALA A 36 -0.41 3.70 -8.10
CA ALA A 36 -1.39 3.26 -9.08
C ALA A 36 -0.83 2.14 -9.98
N GLU A 37 0.42 2.28 -10.44
CA GLU A 37 1.14 1.25 -11.22
C GLU A 37 1.10 -0.12 -10.51
N ALA A 38 1.42 -0.17 -9.22
CA ALA A 38 1.40 -1.42 -8.47
C ALA A 38 -0.01 -2.01 -8.37
N LEU A 39 -1.03 -1.16 -8.17
CA LEU A 39 -2.44 -1.57 -8.11
C LEU A 39 -2.95 -2.11 -9.45
N GLU A 40 -2.52 -1.53 -10.57
CA GLU A 40 -2.83 -2.00 -11.92
C GLU A 40 -2.14 -3.34 -12.20
N ASP A 41 -0.83 -3.42 -12.01
CA ASP A 41 0.00 -4.61 -12.32
C ASP A 41 -0.37 -5.84 -11.48
N HIS A 42 -0.66 -5.65 -10.18
CA HIS A 42 -0.69 -6.76 -9.22
C HIS A 42 -2.05 -7.00 -8.56
N PHE A 43 -2.96 -6.01 -8.63
CA PHE A 43 -4.23 -6.03 -7.92
C PHE A 43 -5.45 -5.79 -8.84
N GLY A 44 -5.20 -5.65 -10.13
CA GLY A 44 -6.22 -5.58 -11.17
C GLY A 44 -7.03 -4.28 -11.14
N ALA A 45 -6.43 -3.15 -10.78
CA ALA A 45 -7.07 -1.86 -11.04
C ALA A 45 -7.30 -1.69 -12.55
N ALA A 46 -8.53 -1.34 -12.94
CA ALA A 46 -8.88 -1.17 -14.35
C ALA A 46 -8.40 0.17 -14.93
N SER A 47 -8.05 1.13 -14.05
CA SER A 47 -7.52 2.44 -14.40
C SER A 47 -6.87 3.10 -13.18
N ALA A 48 -6.08 4.15 -13.42
CA ALA A 48 -5.54 5.04 -12.39
C ALA A 48 -6.57 6.04 -11.80
N LEU A 49 -7.87 5.78 -11.93
CA LEU A 49 -8.92 6.57 -11.29
C LEU A 49 -9.19 6.08 -9.88
N GLU A 50 -9.50 6.99 -8.94
CA GLU A 50 -9.68 6.70 -7.52
C GLU A 50 -10.56 5.47 -7.25
N GLY A 51 -11.73 5.36 -7.91
CA GLY A 51 -12.65 4.24 -7.70
C GLY A 51 -12.00 2.89 -8.01
N SER A 52 -11.38 2.78 -9.19
CA SER A 52 -10.69 1.55 -9.62
C SER A 52 -9.52 1.19 -8.69
N LEU A 53 -8.77 2.19 -8.23
CA LEU A 53 -7.65 2.00 -7.31
C LEU A 53 -8.12 1.56 -5.92
N ARG A 54 -9.19 2.18 -5.39
CA ARG A 54 -9.79 1.82 -4.10
C ARG A 54 -10.33 0.39 -4.11
N GLU A 55 -10.99 -0.03 -5.19
CA GLU A 55 -11.46 -1.40 -5.34
C GLU A 55 -10.30 -2.40 -5.40
N ALA A 56 -9.24 -2.09 -6.16
CA ALA A 56 -8.04 -2.93 -6.22
C ALA A 56 -7.33 -3.04 -4.87
N PHE A 57 -7.20 -1.93 -4.15
CA PHE A 57 -6.64 -1.89 -2.80
C PHE A 57 -7.44 -2.79 -1.86
N ALA A 58 -8.77 -2.67 -1.85
CA ALA A 58 -9.63 -3.48 -0.99
C ALA A 58 -9.50 -4.98 -1.26
N ARG A 59 -9.43 -5.39 -2.54
CA ARG A 59 -9.17 -6.79 -2.92
C ARG A 59 -7.79 -7.28 -2.49
N GLY A 60 -6.80 -6.39 -2.52
CA GLY A 60 -5.40 -6.66 -2.23
C GLY A 60 -4.98 -6.53 -0.76
N LEU A 61 -5.88 -6.09 0.13
CA LEU A 61 -5.54 -5.54 1.45
C LEU A 61 -4.56 -6.41 2.24
N ALA A 62 -4.82 -7.72 2.34
CA ALA A 62 -3.98 -8.64 3.09
C ALA A 62 -2.54 -8.72 2.54
N ARG A 63 -2.39 -8.78 1.21
CA ARG A 63 -1.07 -8.85 0.55
C ARG A 63 -0.35 -7.50 0.62
N ILE A 64 -1.08 -6.39 0.46
CA ILE A 64 -0.52 -5.04 0.60
C ILE A 64 0.03 -4.84 2.01
N HIS A 65 -0.72 -5.22 3.05
CA HIS A 65 -0.26 -5.14 4.44
C HIS A 65 0.96 -6.04 4.71
N ALA A 66 0.97 -7.28 4.20
CA ALA A 66 2.12 -8.18 4.36
C ALA A 66 3.40 -7.61 3.74
N VAL A 67 3.31 -7.09 2.51
CA VAL A 67 4.44 -6.46 1.82
C VAL A 67 4.87 -5.16 2.51
N CYS A 68 3.91 -4.35 2.95
CA CYS A 68 4.16 -3.13 3.71
C CYS A 68 4.90 -3.44 5.03
N THR A 69 4.48 -4.47 5.76
CA THR A 69 5.14 -4.91 7.00
C THR A 69 6.61 -5.23 6.73
N GLN A 70 6.88 -6.02 5.69
CA GLN A 70 8.27 -6.34 5.31
C GLN A 70 9.07 -5.10 4.89
N ALA A 71 8.44 -4.15 4.19
CA ALA A 71 9.10 -2.91 3.81
C ALA A 71 9.45 -2.06 5.04
N ILE A 72 8.51 -1.91 5.98
CA ILE A 72 8.71 -1.23 7.26
C ILE A 72 9.86 -1.87 8.05
N GLU A 73 9.95 -3.20 8.10
CA GLU A 73 11.04 -3.89 8.81
C GLU A 73 12.42 -3.67 8.17
N GLN A 74 12.46 -3.32 6.89
CA GLN A 74 13.69 -3.07 6.13
C GLN A 74 14.07 -1.57 6.07
N THR A 75 13.17 -0.66 6.46
CA THR A 75 13.36 0.78 6.32
C THR A 75 13.01 1.55 7.59
N ASP A 76 13.82 2.53 7.98
CA ASP A 76 13.57 3.37 9.17
C ASP A 76 12.56 4.53 8.91
N GLY A 77 11.64 4.41 7.93
CA GLY A 77 10.83 5.55 7.49
C GLY A 77 9.62 5.27 6.59
N ALA A 78 9.16 6.32 5.90
CA ALA A 78 7.97 6.28 5.05
C ALA A 78 8.10 5.23 3.93
N VAL A 79 7.01 4.50 3.69
CA VAL A 79 6.99 3.36 2.77
C VAL A 79 6.18 3.70 1.53
N VAL A 80 6.81 3.59 0.36
CA VAL A 80 6.16 3.69 -0.95
C VAL A 80 6.23 2.34 -1.67
N LEU A 81 5.09 1.67 -1.80
CA LEU A 81 4.97 0.39 -2.46
C LEU A 81 4.78 0.58 -3.97
N HIS A 82 5.85 0.33 -4.73
CA HIS A 82 5.82 0.26 -6.20
C HIS A 82 5.76 -1.20 -6.69
N SER A 83 5.51 -1.41 -7.99
CA SER A 83 5.32 -2.75 -8.60
C SER A 83 6.46 -3.73 -8.27
N GLY A 84 7.69 -3.24 -8.10
CA GLY A 84 8.87 -4.02 -7.75
C GLY A 84 8.75 -4.83 -6.46
N TYR A 85 8.09 -4.29 -5.41
CA TYR A 85 7.90 -4.98 -4.13
C TYR A 85 7.09 -6.27 -4.27
N PHE A 86 6.19 -6.32 -5.26
CA PHE A 86 5.24 -7.42 -5.43
C PHE A 86 5.72 -8.50 -6.39
N ARG A 87 6.79 -8.25 -7.15
CA ARG A 87 7.39 -9.22 -8.09
C ARG A 87 8.19 -10.32 -7.39
N VAL A 88 8.82 -10.00 -6.27
CA VAL A 88 9.68 -10.94 -5.51
C VAL A 88 8.90 -11.88 -4.58
N GLN A 89 7.65 -11.56 -4.25
CA GLN A 89 6.79 -12.38 -3.36
C GLN A 89 5.82 -13.28 -4.12
N GLY A 90 6.10 -13.58 -5.40
CA GLY A 90 5.25 -14.37 -6.29
C GLY A 90 5.85 -15.70 -6.75
N ALA A 91 6.76 -16.30 -5.97
CA ALA A 91 7.34 -17.62 -6.24
C ALA A 91 6.79 -18.68 -5.27
#